data_AF-A0A9W4WPR4-F1
#
_entry.id   AF-A0A9W4WPR4-F1
#
_cell.length_a   1.000
_cell.length_b   1.000
_cell.length_c   1.000
_cell.angle_alpha   90.00
_cell.angle_beta   90.00
_cell.angle_gamma   90.00
#
_symmetry.space_group_name_H-M   'P 1'
#
loop_
_entity.id
_entity.type
_entity.pdbx_description
1 polymer ?
#
loop_
_entity_poly.entity_id
_entity_poly.type
_entity_poly.pdbx_seq_one_letter_code
_entity_poly.pdbx_strand_id
1 'polypeptide(L)'
;MRKIIEFIIKYINNDKVKFNQEVARLLQAFIIDGHLNVPHAIDPVTMYNELSSTNRPPRTRLTHTRGVLRVTVSQQARQIQINDYNVISRATDMLKKAMTLSESEDYQYLSSQVNFIIKRQS
;
A
#
# COMPACT_ATOMS: atom_id res chain seq x y z
N MET A 1 -32.76 21.60 -12.74
CA MET A 1 -32.55 20.45 -11.82
C MET A 1 -32.01 19.20 -12.51
N ARG A 2 -32.58 18.71 -13.63
CA ARG A 2 -32.12 17.49 -14.35
C ARG A 2 -30.62 17.48 -14.73
N LYS A 3 -30.09 18.60 -15.21
CA LYS A 3 -28.67 18.75 -15.66
C LYS A 3 -27.62 18.61 -14.53
N ILE A 4 -27.98 18.95 -13.28
CA ILE A 4 -27.05 18.86 -12.14
C ILE A 4 -26.90 17.41 -11.69
N ILE A 5 -28.00 16.65 -11.67
CA ILE A 5 -27.98 15.23 -11.31
C ILE A 5 -27.20 14.42 -12.36
N GLU A 6 -27.39 14.71 -13.65
CA GLU A 6 -26.62 14.07 -14.74
C GLU A 6 -25.12 14.37 -14.65
N PHE A 7 -24.74 15.61 -14.31
CA PHE A 7 -23.35 15.97 -14.09
C PHE A 7 -22.75 15.23 -12.89
N ILE A 8 -23.46 15.15 -11.76
CA ILE A 8 -23.02 14.43 -10.56
C ILE A 8 -22.87 12.93 -10.86
N ILE A 9 -23.82 12.31 -11.55
CA ILE A 9 -23.73 10.89 -11.93
C ILE A 9 -22.54 10.65 -12.87
N LYS A 10 -22.36 11.50 -13.89
CA LYS A 10 -21.21 11.41 -14.81
C LYS A 10 -19.88 11.58 -14.06
N TYR A 11 -19.82 12.53 -13.14
CA TYR A 11 -18.64 12.79 -12.31
C TYR A 11 -18.34 11.61 -11.38
N ILE A 12 -19.33 11.11 -10.64
CA ILE A 12 -19.20 9.92 -9.78
C ILE A 12 -18.78 8.68 -10.59
N ASN A 13 -19.35 8.49 -11.78
CA ASN A 13 -18.98 7.36 -12.63
C ASN A 13 -17.55 7.51 -13.17
N ASN A 14 -17.14 8.71 -13.56
CA ASN A 14 -15.76 9.00 -13.98
C ASN A 14 -14.77 8.79 -12.84
N ASP A 15 -15.10 9.23 -11.62
CA ASP A 15 -14.25 9.02 -10.44
C ASP A 15 -14.11 7.55 -10.07
N LYS A 16 -15.21 6.77 -10.16
CA LYS A 16 -15.17 5.31 -9.98
C LYS A 16 -14.31 4.63 -11.05
N VAL A 17 -14.43 5.05 -12.31
CA VAL A 17 -13.62 4.52 -13.41
C VAL A 17 -12.14 4.84 -13.18
N LYS A 18 -11.82 6.10 -12.85
CA LYS A 18 -10.46 6.54 -12.54
C LYS A 18 -9.88 5.78 -11.36
N PHE A 19 -10.63 5.65 -10.26
CA PHE A 19 -10.23 4.89 -9.09
C PHE A 19 -9.88 3.44 -9.44
N ASN A 20 -10.76 2.75 -10.18
CA ASN A 20 -10.51 1.37 -10.59
C ASN A 20 -9.32 1.23 -11.54
N GLN A 21 -9.13 2.20 -12.44
CA GLN A 21 -7.97 2.25 -13.34
C GLN A 21 -6.66 2.44 -12.57
N GLU A 22 -6.63 3.36 -11.59
CA GLU A 22 -5.46 3.57 -10.74
C GLU A 22 -5.16 2.35 -9.88
N VAL A 23 -6.18 1.70 -9.30
CA VAL A 23 -6.01 0.42 -8.59
C VAL A 23 -5.43 -0.64 -9.52
N ALA A 24 -5.98 -0.83 -10.72
CA ALA A 24 -5.49 -1.83 -11.67
C ALA A 24 -4.04 -1.56 -12.11
N ARG A 25 -3.71 -0.31 -12.42
CA ARG A 25 -2.35 0.11 -12.80
C ARG A 25 -1.36 -0.12 -11.66
N LEU A 26 -1.76 0.15 -10.40
CA LEU A 26 -0.93 -0.12 -9.23
C LEU A 26 -0.72 -1.61 -9.01
N LEU A 27 -1.77 -2.44 -9.16
CA LEU A 27 -1.65 -3.89 -9.06
C LEU A 27 -0.74 -4.48 -10.16
N GLN A 28 -0.87 -4.00 -11.40
CA GLN A 28 0.01 -4.41 -12.50
C GLN A 28 1.48 -4.12 -12.22
N ALA A 29 1.79 -3.01 -11.54
CA ALA A 29 3.17 -2.68 -11.15
C ALA A 29 3.78 -3.69 -10.15
N PHE A 30 2.96 -4.50 -9.47
CA PHE A 30 3.39 -5.56 -8.57
C PHE A 30 3.39 -6.94 -9.21
N ILE A 31 2.93 -7.10 -10.46
CA ILE A 31 2.88 -8.38 -11.15
C ILE A 31 3.98 -8.37 -12.21
N ILE A 32 5.06 -9.11 -11.96
CA ILE A 32 6.11 -9.36 -12.96
C ILE A 32 6.13 -10.87 -13.18
N ASP A 33 5.96 -11.30 -14.42
CA ASP A 33 5.88 -12.71 -14.83
C ASP A 33 4.84 -13.54 -14.06
N GLY A 34 3.74 -12.91 -13.63
CA GLY A 34 2.66 -13.57 -12.89
C GLY A 34 2.92 -13.73 -11.38
N HIS A 35 4.06 -13.26 -10.89
CA HIS A 35 4.43 -13.27 -9.48
C HIS A 35 4.32 -11.88 -8.85
N LEU A 36 3.98 -11.85 -7.56
CA LEU A 36 4.01 -10.63 -6.77
C LEU A 36 5.48 -10.21 -6.62
N ASN A 37 5.96 -9.32 -7.48
CA ASN A 37 7.32 -8.81 -7.37
C ASN A 37 7.36 -7.74 -6.28
N VAL A 38 7.55 -8.23 -5.06
CA VAL A 38 7.80 -7.42 -3.89
C VAL A 38 9.30 -7.17 -3.82
N PRO A 39 9.77 -5.96 -3.49
CA PRO A 39 11.18 -5.75 -3.24
C PRO A 39 11.61 -6.63 -2.07
N HIS A 40 12.31 -7.73 -2.36
CA HIS A 40 12.84 -8.68 -1.37
C HIS A 40 13.88 -8.06 -0.42
N ALA A 41 14.22 -6.78 -0.61
CA ALA A 41 15.33 -6.11 0.07
C ALA A 41 14.94 -4.75 0.68
N ILE A 42 13.71 -4.57 1.18
CA ILE A 42 13.45 -3.38 2.00
C ILE A 42 14.11 -3.59 3.36
N ASP A 43 15.21 -2.88 3.56
CA ASP A 43 15.90 -2.79 4.84
C ASP A 43 14.90 -2.38 5.97
N PRO A 44 14.83 -3.13 7.07
CA PRO A 44 13.92 -2.83 8.18
C PRO A 44 14.08 -1.43 8.76
N VAL A 45 15.28 -0.84 8.72
CA VAL A 45 15.51 0.54 9.19
C VAL A 45 14.87 1.54 8.23
N THR A 46 15.04 1.35 6.93
CA THR A 46 14.35 2.14 5.90
C THR A 46 12.83 2.04 6.03
N MET A 47 12.30 0.84 6.28
CA MET A 47 10.87 0.61 6.54
C MET A 47 10.38 1.34 7.81
N TYR A 48 11.17 1.29 8.89
CA TYR A 48 10.89 2.03 10.11
C TYR A 48 10.85 3.55 9.88
N ASN A 49 11.81 4.09 9.11
CA ASN A 49 11.88 5.50 8.79
C ASN A 49 10.66 5.97 7.98
N GLU A 50 10.22 5.18 6.99
CA GLU A 50 9.01 5.47 6.20
C GLU A 50 7.72 5.40 7.04
N LEU A 51 7.64 4.45 7.97
CA LEU A 51 6.53 4.39 8.93
C LEU A 51 6.52 5.58 9.89
N SER A 52 7.69 6.13 10.20
CA SER A 52 7.86 7.25 11.15
C SER A 52 7.79 8.63 10.49
N SER A 53 8.08 8.74 9.19
CA SER A 53 8.13 10.02 8.45
C SER A 53 6.76 10.53 8.00
N THR A 54 5.71 9.71 8.09
CA THR A 54 4.35 10.07 7.63
C THR A 54 3.61 11.03 8.58
N ASN A 55 4.14 12.23 8.85
CA ASN A 55 3.48 13.38 9.52
C ASN A 55 2.61 13.05 10.75
N ARG A 56 2.89 11.93 11.40
CA ARG A 56 2.23 11.41 12.59
C ARG A 56 3.37 10.95 13.48
N PRO A 57 3.35 11.30 14.78
CA PRO A 57 4.43 10.95 15.70
C PRO A 57 4.78 9.47 15.55
N PRO A 58 6.07 9.10 15.74
CA PRO A 58 6.54 7.73 15.53
C PRO A 58 5.58 6.81 16.27
N ARG A 59 4.88 5.99 15.49
CA ARG A 59 3.90 5.09 16.04
C ARG A 59 4.69 4.08 16.87
N THR A 60 4.72 4.28 18.18
CA THR A 60 5.04 3.25 19.18
C THR A 60 4.19 1.99 18.99
N ARG A 61 3.12 2.10 18.19
CA ARG A 61 2.31 0.98 17.71
C ARG A 61 3.11 0.10 16.76
N LEU A 62 3.31 -1.14 17.19
CA LEU A 62 3.81 -2.24 16.38
C LEU A 62 3.11 -2.30 15.02
N THR A 63 3.89 -2.51 13.96
CA THR A 63 3.39 -2.76 12.61
C THR A 63 3.05 -4.25 12.43
N HIS A 64 2.27 -4.54 11.40
CA HIS A 64 1.83 -5.89 11.03
C HIS A 64 2.03 -6.07 9.51
N THR A 65 1.85 -7.28 8.98
CA THR A 65 1.96 -7.62 7.54
C THR A 65 1.32 -6.55 6.64
N ARG A 66 0.09 -6.13 6.95
CA ARG A 66 -0.63 -5.10 6.19
C ARG A 66 0.06 -3.73 6.23
N GLY A 67 0.62 -3.34 7.38
CA GLY A 67 1.30 -2.06 7.54
C GLY A 67 2.58 -1.99 6.72
N VAL A 68 3.36 -3.06 6.75
CA VAL A 68 4.58 -3.21 5.94
C VAL A 68 4.27 -3.25 4.45
N LEU A 69 3.34 -4.11 4.03
CA LEU A 69 2.89 -4.20 2.63
C LEU A 69 2.42 -2.84 2.11
N ARG A 70 1.68 -2.09 2.94
CA ARG A 70 1.17 -0.79 2.55
C ARG A 70 2.28 0.24 2.26
N VAL A 71 3.39 0.20 2.99
CA VAL A 71 4.53 1.08 2.72
C VAL A 71 5.13 0.75 1.36
N THR A 72 5.33 -0.54 1.06
CA THR A 72 5.78 -1.01 -0.25
C THR A 72 4.84 -0.52 -1.36
N VAL A 73 3.52 -0.71 -1.19
CA VAL A 73 2.50 -0.24 -2.13
C VAL A 73 2.55 1.29 -2.29
N SER A 74 2.79 2.03 -1.21
CA SER A 74 2.90 3.49 -1.26
C SER A 74 4.17 3.94 -2.00
N GLN A 75 5.29 3.26 -1.83
CA GLN A 75 6.52 3.52 -2.58
C GLN A 75 6.31 3.34 -4.08
N GLN A 76 5.70 2.21 -4.48
CA GLN A 76 5.38 1.97 -5.88
C GLN A 76 4.38 2.97 -6.43
N ALA A 77 3.34 3.30 -5.66
CA ALA A 77 2.35 4.30 -6.03
C ALA A 77 2.99 5.66 -6.31
N ARG A 78 3.96 6.10 -5.49
CA ARG A 78 4.75 7.32 -5.73
C ARG A 78 5.52 7.26 -7.05
N GLN A 79 6.14 6.12 -7.40
CA GLN A 79 6.87 5.96 -8.66
C GLN A 79 5.95 6.12 -9.88
N ILE A 80 4.71 5.64 -9.79
CA ILE A 80 3.71 5.74 -10.88
C ILE A 80 2.74 6.93 -10.72
N GLN A 81 3.06 7.87 -9.82
CA GLN A 81 2.31 9.11 -9.58
C GLN A 81 0.86 8.90 -9.13
N ILE A 82 0.59 7.83 -8.38
CA ILE A 82 -0.69 7.60 -7.69
C ILE A 82 -0.56 8.05 -6.24
N ASN A 83 -1.31 9.08 -5.86
CA ASN A 83 -1.28 9.66 -4.51
C ASN A 83 -2.55 9.40 -3.70
N ASP A 84 -3.57 8.78 -4.30
CA ASP A 84 -4.85 8.53 -3.63
C ASP A 84 -4.69 7.43 -2.55
N TYR A 85 -4.92 7.82 -1.29
CA TYR A 85 -4.88 6.94 -0.13
C TYR A 85 -5.80 5.72 -0.27
N ASN A 86 -7.00 5.91 -0.82
CA ASN A 86 -8.00 4.86 -0.98
C ASN A 86 -7.56 3.86 -2.05
N VAL A 87 -6.94 4.33 -3.14
CA VAL A 87 -6.36 3.47 -4.17
C VAL A 87 -5.24 2.61 -3.56
N ILE A 88 -4.32 3.23 -2.83
CA ILE A 88 -3.21 2.53 -2.14
C ILE A 88 -3.76 1.51 -1.14
N SER A 89 -4.74 1.89 -0.31
CA SER A 89 -5.33 0.99 0.68
C SER A 89 -6.05 -0.18 0.00
N ARG A 90 -6.78 0.08 -1.08
CA ARG A 90 -7.49 -0.97 -1.82
C ARG A 90 -6.54 -1.94 -2.49
N ALA A 91 -5.50 -1.44 -3.15
CA ALA A 91 -4.46 -2.27 -3.75
C ALA A 91 -3.75 -3.11 -2.69
N THR A 92 -3.41 -2.52 -1.53
CA THR A 92 -2.82 -3.26 -0.39
C THR A 92 -3.71 -4.42 0.04
N ASP A 93 -5.01 -4.20 0.22
CA ASP A 93 -5.94 -5.24 0.65
C ASP A 93 -6.11 -6.35 -0.40
N MET A 94 -6.05 -6.00 -1.69
CA MET A 94 -6.10 -6.97 -2.79
C MET A 94 -4.83 -7.81 -2.88
N LEU A 95 -3.65 -7.19 -2.80
CA LEU A 95 -2.36 -7.89 -2.80
C LEU A 95 -2.24 -8.81 -1.58
N LYS A 96 -2.66 -8.36 -0.40
CA LYS A 96 -2.67 -9.20 0.82
C LYS A 96 -3.53 -10.45 0.65
N LYS A 97 -4.67 -10.36 -0.05
CA LYS A 97 -5.55 -11.51 -0.30
C LYS A 97 -5.01 -12.46 -1.36
N ALA A 98 -4.27 -11.95 -2.33
CA ALA A 98 -3.67 -12.73 -3.40
C ALA A 98 -2.32 -13.35 -3.00
N MET A 99 -1.76 -12.93 -1.87
CA MET A 99 -0.48 -13.35 -1.36
C MET A 99 -0.43 -14.86 -1.08
N THR A 100 0.67 -15.49 -1.47
CA THR A 100 0.96 -16.88 -1.11
C THR A 100 1.35 -17.01 0.36
N LEU A 101 1.36 -18.24 0.90
CA LEU A 101 1.78 -18.48 2.28
C LEU A 101 3.23 -18.00 2.51
N SER A 102 4.15 -18.33 1.61
CA SER A 102 5.57 -17.93 1.71
C SER A 102 5.73 -16.41 1.74
N GLU A 103 5.04 -15.70 0.84
CA GLU A 103 5.09 -14.23 0.82
C GLU A 103 4.53 -13.64 2.13
N SER A 104 3.45 -14.23 2.66
CA SER A 104 2.87 -13.80 3.94
C SER A 104 3.86 -13.98 5.10
N GLU A 105 4.61 -15.07 5.12
CA GLU A 105 5.66 -15.35 6.10
C GLU A 105 6.81 -14.32 5.99
N ASP A 106 7.24 -13.98 4.78
CA ASP A 106 8.27 -12.96 4.55
C ASP A 106 7.86 -11.60 5.10
N TYR A 107 6.63 -11.16 4.81
CA TYR A 107 6.10 -9.91 5.34
C TYR A 107 5.90 -9.94 6.86
N GLN A 108 5.54 -11.10 7.41
CA GLN A 108 5.43 -11.27 8.85
C GLN A 108 6.80 -11.17 9.53
N TYR A 109 7.82 -11.78 8.93
CA TYR A 109 9.20 -11.69 9.39
C TYR A 109 9.71 -10.25 9.34
N LEU A 110 9.52 -9.56 8.21
CA LEU A 110 9.87 -8.14 8.07
C LEU A 110 9.15 -7.27 9.12
N SER A 111 7.85 -7.51 9.34
CA SER A 111 7.11 -6.79 10.38
C SER A 111 7.68 -7.01 11.78
N SER A 112 8.18 -8.22 12.06
CA SER A 112 8.82 -8.56 13.34
C SER A 112 10.16 -7.82 13.52
N GLN A 113 10.96 -7.70 12.46
CA GLN A 113 12.21 -6.95 12.49
C GLN A 113 11.98 -5.45 12.71
N VAL A 114 11.00 -4.86 12.02
CA VAL A 114 10.61 -3.46 12.22
C VAL A 114 10.11 -3.23 13.64
N ASN A 115 9.30 -4.16 14.16
CA ASN A 115 8.80 -4.10 15.54
C ASN A 115 9.92 -4.18 16.58
N PHE A 116 10.99 -4.93 16.31
CA PHE A 116 12.16 -4.96 17.16
C PHE A 116 12.84 -3.58 17.22
N ILE A 117 12.95 -2.88 16.09
CA ILE A 117 13.48 -1.51 16.03
C ILE A 117 12.59 -0.54 16.83
N ILE A 118 11.27 -0.58 16.61
CA ILE A 118 10.31 0.26 17.34
C ILE A 118 10.48 0.09 18.85
N LYS A 119 10.57 -1.16 19.34
CA LYS A 119 10.74 -1.48 20.76
C LYS A 119 12.06 -0.97 21.34
N ARG A 120 13.14 -0.92 20.55
CA ARG A 120 14.44 -0.39 21.00
C ARG A 120 14.49 1.13 21.07
N GLN A 121 13.63 1.82 20.33
CA GLN A 121 13.58 3.28 20.26
C GLN A 121 12.46 3.89 21.11
N SER A 122 11.56 3.07 21.67
CA SER A 122 10.50 3.48 22.60
C SER A 122 10.96 3.39 24.04
#